data_AF-A0A257S426-F1
#
_entry.id   AF-A0A257S426-F1
#
_cell.length_a   1.000
_cell.length_b   1.000
_cell.length_c   1.000
_cell.angle_alpha   90.00
_cell.angle_beta   90.00
_cell.angle_gamma   90.00
#
_symmetry.space_group_name_H-M   'P 1'
#
loop_
_entity.id
_entity.type
_entity.pdbx_description
1 polymer ?
#
loop_
_entity_poly.entity_id
_entity_poly.type
_entity_poly.pdbx_seq_one_letter_code
_entity_poly.pdbx_strand_id
1 'polypeptide(L)'
;MRWLVELYRSTIGKKIIMAVTGLIGIAFVFLHMVGNLQAFIGQNKFDAYAALLAGPLIELLWVARAVLIVAVLLHVLMAWQLTQRAHAARPVDYRKREAQVSTLSSRTMRWGGVLLLVFIVFHILHFTLGAIDPAGVFHNTDALGRPDIYGNVVASFRIWWVS
;
A
#
# COMPACT_ATOMS: atom_id res chain seq x y z
N MET A 1 1.41 -22.24 -22.72
CA MET A 1 1.27 -20.91 -22.09
C MET A 1 0.15 -20.02 -22.67
N ARG A 2 -0.72 -20.53 -23.56
CA ARG A 2 -1.78 -19.74 -24.23
C ARG A 2 -2.85 -19.22 -23.25
N TRP A 3 -3.19 -20.02 -22.26
CA TRP A 3 -4.21 -19.70 -21.24
C TRP A 3 -3.84 -18.49 -20.36
N LEU A 4 -2.55 -18.24 -20.08
CA LEU A 4 -2.10 -17.07 -19.33
C LEU A 4 -2.36 -15.77 -20.11
N VAL A 5 -2.11 -15.81 -21.42
CA VAL A 5 -2.36 -14.67 -22.32
C VAL A 5 -3.85 -14.42 -22.47
N GLU A 6 -4.65 -15.49 -22.58
CA GLU A 6 -6.11 -15.40 -22.66
C GLU A 6 -6.73 -14.86 -21.36
N LEU A 7 -6.26 -15.35 -20.20
CA LEU A 7 -6.65 -14.83 -18.89
C LEU A 7 -6.36 -13.32 -18.82
N TYR A 8 -5.12 -12.91 -19.11
CA TYR A 8 -4.74 -11.51 -19.08
C TYR A 8 -5.52 -10.65 -20.08
N ARG A 9 -5.80 -11.14 -21.30
CA ARG A 9 -6.52 -10.36 -22.34
C ARG A 9 -8.01 -10.20 -22.05
N SER A 10 -8.65 -11.18 -21.42
CA SER A 10 -10.08 -11.15 -21.11
C SER A 10 -10.42 -10.08 -20.06
N THR A 11 -11.67 -9.59 -20.05
CA THR A 11 -12.15 -8.68 -18.98
C THR A 11 -12.33 -9.43 -17.65
N ILE A 12 -12.70 -10.70 -17.70
CA ILE A 12 -12.87 -11.56 -16.52
C ILE A 12 -11.51 -11.78 -15.83
N GLY A 13 -10.49 -12.20 -16.56
CA GLY A 13 -9.17 -12.46 -15.98
C GLY A 13 -8.52 -11.20 -15.39
N LYS A 14 -8.71 -10.02 -16.00
CA LYS A 14 -8.29 -8.75 -15.39
C LYS A 14 -8.96 -8.49 -14.03
N LYS A 15 -10.26 -8.75 -13.92
CA LYS A 15 -11.00 -8.62 -12.64
C LYS A 15 -10.50 -9.63 -11.61
N ILE A 16 -10.19 -10.86 -12.02
CA ILE A 16 -9.60 -11.88 -11.14
C ILE A 16 -8.24 -11.42 -10.61
N ILE A 17 -7.34 -10.98 -11.49
CA ILE A 17 -6.01 -10.46 -11.10
C ILE A 17 -6.17 -9.27 -10.13
N MET A 18 -7.07 -8.32 -10.45
CA MET A 18 -7.35 -7.17 -9.59
C MET A 18 -7.88 -7.58 -8.22
N ALA A 19 -8.77 -8.58 -8.14
CA ALA A 19 -9.32 -9.08 -6.88
C ALA A 19 -8.27 -9.79 -6.04
N VAL A 20 -7.47 -10.69 -6.62
CA VAL A 20 -6.40 -11.43 -5.91
C VAL A 20 -5.36 -10.46 -5.36
N THR A 21 -4.89 -9.52 -6.19
CA THR A 21 -3.92 -8.50 -5.74
C THR A 21 -4.50 -7.57 -4.68
N GLY A 22 -5.80 -7.26 -4.76
CA GLY A 22 -6.50 -6.52 -3.71
C GLY A 22 -6.58 -7.29 -2.38
N LEU A 23 -6.84 -8.60 -2.41
CA LEU A 23 -6.84 -9.44 -1.21
C LEU A 23 -5.45 -9.52 -0.57
N ILE A 24 -4.40 -9.62 -1.37
CA ILE A 24 -3.01 -9.54 -0.86
C ILE A 24 -2.79 -8.19 -0.14
N GLY A 25 -3.22 -7.08 -0.76
CA GLY A 25 -3.13 -5.76 -0.15
C GLY A 25 -3.88 -5.66 1.18
N ILE A 26 -5.11 -6.19 1.26
CA ILE A 26 -5.91 -6.19 2.49
C ILE A 26 -5.22 -6.99 3.59
N ALA A 27 -4.76 -8.21 3.29
CA ALA A 27 -4.07 -9.06 4.25
C ALA A 27 -2.80 -8.38 4.78
N PHE A 28 -2.03 -7.74 3.89
CA PHE A 28 -0.86 -6.97 4.28
C PHE A 28 -1.21 -5.78 5.18
N VAL A 29 -2.18 -4.95 4.80
CA VAL A 29 -2.56 -3.79 5.61
C VAL A 29 -3.01 -4.21 7.01
N PHE A 30 -3.73 -5.33 7.13
CA PHE A 30 -4.11 -5.88 8.42
C PHE A 30 -2.89 -6.27 9.27
N LEU A 31 -1.97 -7.07 8.72
CA LEU A 31 -0.74 -7.48 9.43
C LEU A 31 0.16 -6.29 9.75
N HIS A 32 0.29 -5.35 8.82
CA HIS A 32 1.04 -4.11 8.97
C HIS A 32 0.46 -3.27 10.10
N MET A 33 -0.86 -3.11 10.17
CA MET A 33 -1.54 -2.42 11.28
C MET A 33 -1.26 -3.12 12.61
N VAL A 34 -1.35 -4.46 12.69
CA VAL A 34 -1.03 -5.21 13.91
C VAL A 34 0.41 -4.96 14.37
N GLY A 35 1.38 -4.91 13.44
CA GLY A 35 2.75 -4.52 13.73
C GLY A 35 2.85 -3.10 14.30
N ASN A 36 2.20 -2.13 13.66
CA ASN A 36 2.17 -0.73 14.09
C ASN A 36 1.49 -0.50 15.44
N LEU A 37 0.45 -1.28 15.77
CA LEU A 37 -0.24 -1.17 17.05
C LEU A 37 0.68 -1.51 18.25
N GLN A 38 1.80 -2.23 18.02
CA GLN A 38 2.79 -2.44 19.07
C GLN A 38 3.44 -1.13 19.56
N ALA A 39 3.38 -0.04 18.80
CA ALA A 39 3.81 1.28 19.24
C ALA A 39 3.04 1.75 20.50
N PHE A 40 1.79 1.32 20.68
CA PHE A 40 1.00 1.63 21.88
C PHE A 40 1.36 0.78 23.10
N ILE A 41 2.12 -0.31 22.92
CA ILE A 41 2.62 -1.14 24.02
C ILE A 41 3.87 -0.49 24.63
N GLY A 42 4.70 0.14 23.79
CA GLY A 42 5.86 0.92 24.21
C GLY A 42 7.04 0.79 23.24
N GLN A 43 7.94 1.77 23.31
CA GLN A 43 9.11 1.90 22.44
C GLN A 43 9.92 0.60 22.30
N ASN A 44 10.31 0.01 23.43
CA ASN A 44 11.14 -1.20 23.39
C ASN A 44 10.47 -2.38 22.65
N LYS A 45 9.14 -2.54 22.76
CA LYS A 45 8.42 -3.61 22.07
C LYS A 45 8.39 -3.38 20.57
N PHE A 46 8.17 -2.14 20.16
CA PHE A 46 8.12 -1.75 18.76
C PHE A 46 9.49 -1.86 18.07
N ASP A 47 10.55 -1.33 18.70
CA ASP A 47 11.91 -1.41 18.17
C ASP A 47 12.44 -2.86 18.16
N ALA A 48 12.07 -3.67 19.16
CA ALA A 48 12.38 -5.10 19.16
C ALA A 48 11.71 -5.83 17.99
N TYR A 49 10.45 -5.49 17.68
CA TYR A 49 9.74 -6.07 16.53
C TYR A 49 10.38 -5.65 15.21
N ALA A 50 10.78 -4.38 15.07
CA ALA A 50 11.52 -3.92 13.90
C ALA A 50 12.87 -4.62 13.75
N ALA A 51 13.62 -4.78 14.84
CA ALA A 51 14.89 -5.51 14.86
C ALA A 51 14.72 -7.00 14.50
N LEU A 52 13.63 -7.64 14.94
CA LEU A 52 13.31 -9.02 14.54
C LEU A 52 13.08 -9.14 13.03
N LEU A 53 12.34 -8.20 12.44
CA LEU A 53 12.07 -8.16 11.00
C LEU A 53 13.33 -7.88 10.17
N ALA A 54 14.16 -6.94 10.64
CA ALA A 54 15.38 -6.53 9.93
C ALA A 54 16.57 -7.49 10.17
N GLY A 55 16.49 -8.36 11.17
CA GLY A 55 17.51 -9.37 11.50
C GLY A 55 17.02 -10.78 11.14
N PRO A 56 16.59 -11.61 12.11
CA PRO A 56 16.26 -13.02 11.87
C PRO A 56 15.22 -13.29 10.77
N LEU A 57 14.30 -12.35 10.50
CA LEU A 57 13.25 -12.51 9.50
C LEU A 57 13.50 -11.71 8.21
N ILE A 58 14.74 -11.29 7.95
CA ILE A 58 15.08 -10.42 6.82
C ILE A 58 14.69 -11.02 5.47
N GLU A 59 14.87 -12.33 5.29
CA GLU A 59 14.50 -13.03 4.04
C GLU A 59 12.98 -12.97 3.80
N LEU A 60 12.19 -13.24 4.85
CA LEU A 60 10.73 -13.15 4.79
C LEU A 60 10.28 -11.72 4.51
N LEU A 61 10.95 -10.72 5.09
CA LEU A 61 10.68 -9.31 4.83
C LEU A 61 10.89 -8.95 3.35
N TRP A 62 11.98 -9.42 2.73
CA TRP A 62 12.24 -9.17 1.31
C TRP A 62 11.26 -9.90 0.39
N VAL A 63 10.89 -11.14 0.70
CA VAL A 63 9.84 -11.85 -0.03
C VAL A 63 8.51 -11.09 0.05
N ALA A 64 8.11 -10.64 1.25
CA ALA A 64 6.91 -9.85 1.42
C ALA A 64 6.95 -8.55 0.59
N ARG A 65 8.08 -7.82 0.60
CA ARG A 65 8.28 -6.61 -0.22
C ARG A 65 8.12 -6.90 -1.71
N ALA A 66 8.74 -7.95 -2.23
CA ALA A 66 8.65 -8.33 -3.64
C ALA A 66 7.21 -8.67 -4.04
N VAL A 67 6.51 -9.47 -3.22
CA VAL A 67 5.10 -9.82 -3.45
C VAL A 67 4.22 -8.57 -3.48
N LEU A 68 4.43 -7.63 -2.54
CA LEU A 68 3.64 -6.41 -2.45
C LEU A 68 3.86 -5.47 -3.62
N ILE A 69 5.11 -5.28 -4.05
CA ILE A 69 5.44 -4.45 -5.21
C ILE A 69 4.74 -5.01 -6.45
N VAL A 70 4.86 -6.32 -6.70
CA VAL A 70 4.20 -6.98 -7.83
C VAL A 70 2.68 -6.86 -7.71
N ALA A 71 2.11 -7.09 -6.53
CA ALA A 71 0.66 -7.01 -6.31
C ALA A 71 0.13 -5.60 -6.57
N VAL A 72 0.77 -4.56 -6.04
CA VAL A 72 0.35 -3.15 -6.24
C VAL A 72 0.45 -2.75 -7.71
N LEU A 73 1.55 -3.08 -8.40
CA LEU A 73 1.71 -2.77 -9.82
C LEU A 73 0.64 -3.44 -10.68
N LEU A 74 0.38 -4.73 -10.45
CA LEU A 74 -0.68 -5.46 -11.15
C LEU A 74 -2.06 -4.91 -10.81
N HIS A 75 -2.33 -4.58 -9.54
CA HIS A 75 -3.61 -4.02 -9.11
C HIS A 75 -3.91 -2.71 -9.85
N VAL A 76 -2.95 -1.77 -9.85
CA VAL A 76 -3.08 -0.47 -10.53
C VAL A 76 -3.21 -0.64 -12.04
N LEU A 77 -2.41 -1.53 -12.64
CA LEU A 77 -2.48 -1.82 -14.08
C LEU A 77 -3.85 -2.37 -14.49
N MET A 78 -4.40 -3.32 -13.72
CA MET A 78 -5.72 -3.89 -14.00
C MET A 78 -6.82 -2.85 -13.79
N ALA A 79 -6.73 -2.03 -12.73
CA ALA A 79 -7.65 -0.93 -12.47
C ALA A 79 -7.71 0.06 -13.65
N TRP A 80 -6.54 0.43 -14.15
CA TRP A 80 -6.40 1.34 -15.30
C TRP A 80 -6.93 0.73 -16.58
N GLN A 81 -6.55 -0.50 -16.92
CA GLN A 81 -7.01 -1.16 -18.15
C GLN A 81 -8.52 -1.42 -18.14
N LEU A 82 -9.10 -1.80 -17.01
CA LEU A 82 -10.55 -1.96 -16.86
C LEU A 82 -11.28 -0.61 -16.96
N THR A 83 -10.70 0.44 -16.40
CA THR A 83 -11.16 1.82 -16.57
C THR A 83 -11.20 2.22 -18.05
N GLN A 84 -10.10 2.01 -18.78
CA GLN A 84 -10.00 2.37 -20.20
C GLN A 84 -11.03 1.60 -21.03
N ARG A 85 -11.20 0.30 -20.76
CA ARG A 85 -12.21 -0.53 -21.43
C ARG A 85 -13.65 -0.08 -21.14
N ALA A 86 -13.93 0.29 -19.88
CA ALA A 86 -15.24 0.77 -19.50
C ALA A 86 -15.59 2.09 -20.19
N HIS A 87 -14.61 2.99 -20.33
CA HIS A 87 -14.76 4.23 -21.09
C HIS A 87 -14.93 4.00 -22.59
N ALA A 88 -14.10 3.14 -23.19
CA ALA A 88 -14.18 2.83 -24.62
C ALA A 88 -15.51 2.14 -25.00
N ALA A 89 -16.10 1.37 -24.09
CA ALA A 89 -17.42 0.76 -24.28
C ALA A 89 -18.58 1.76 -24.19
N ARG A 90 -18.31 3.05 -23.87
CA ARG A 90 -19.30 4.11 -23.69
C ARG A 90 -18.98 5.34 -24.56
N PRO A 91 -19.16 5.25 -25.88
CA PRO A 91 -18.89 6.37 -26.80
C PRO A 91 -19.92 7.51 -26.70
N VAL A 92 -21.12 7.26 -26.17
CA VAL A 92 -22.14 8.28 -25.90
C VAL A 92 -22.38 8.35 -24.40
N ASP A 93 -22.21 9.53 -23.81
CA ASP A 93 -22.34 9.74 -22.37
C ASP A 93 -23.83 9.71 -21.95
N TYR A 94 -24.09 9.27 -20.71
CA TYR A 94 -25.48 9.14 -20.23
C TYR A 94 -26.17 10.51 -20.13
N ARG A 95 -27.30 10.68 -20.84
CA ARG A 95 -28.16 11.89 -20.76
C ARG A 95 -28.74 12.14 -19.37
N LYS A 96 -28.88 11.10 -18.54
CA LYS A 96 -29.24 11.17 -17.12
C LYS A 96 -28.33 10.24 -16.32
N ARG A 97 -27.61 10.77 -15.34
CA ARG A 97 -26.89 9.99 -14.33
C ARG A 97 -27.83 9.68 -13.16
N GLU A 98 -28.80 8.80 -13.37
CA GLU A 98 -29.56 8.24 -12.25
C GLU A 98 -28.72 7.16 -11.56
N ALA A 99 -28.41 7.41 -10.30
CA ALA A 99 -27.60 6.51 -9.49
C ALA A 99 -28.45 5.36 -8.96
N GLN A 100 -28.70 4.34 -9.79
CA GLN A 100 -29.47 3.18 -9.31
C GLN A 100 -28.69 2.28 -8.34
N VAL A 101 -27.34 2.22 -8.43
CA VAL A 101 -26.52 1.26 -7.65
C VAL A 101 -25.14 1.80 -7.19
N SER A 102 -24.74 3.03 -7.55
CA SER A 102 -23.40 3.54 -7.20
C SER A 102 -23.35 4.09 -5.77
N THR A 103 -22.57 3.49 -4.87
CA THR A 103 -22.25 4.07 -3.55
C THR A 103 -21.28 5.27 -3.68
N LEU A 104 -21.21 6.13 -2.65
CA LEU A 104 -20.20 7.19 -2.60
C LEU A 104 -18.78 6.62 -2.70
N SER A 105 -18.52 5.51 -2.02
CA SER A 105 -17.24 4.81 -2.04
C SER A 105 -16.83 4.36 -3.46
N SER A 106 -17.79 3.92 -4.29
CA SER A 106 -17.46 3.53 -5.67
C SER A 106 -17.20 4.74 -6.57
N ARG A 107 -17.82 5.89 -6.30
CA ARG A 107 -17.56 7.15 -7.03
C ARG A 107 -16.19 7.74 -6.73
N THR A 108 -15.75 7.65 -5.47
CA THR A 108 -14.45 8.19 -5.03
C THR A 108 -13.31 7.18 -5.18
N MET A 109 -13.59 5.91 -5.49
CA MET A 109 -12.60 4.82 -5.58
C MET A 109 -11.38 5.16 -6.44
N ARG A 110 -11.56 5.83 -7.60
CA ARG A 110 -10.42 6.21 -8.46
C ARG A 110 -9.53 7.24 -7.77
N TRP A 111 -10.12 8.29 -7.21
CA TRP A 111 -9.38 9.35 -6.52
C TRP A 111 -8.73 8.85 -5.23
N GLY A 112 -9.43 8.02 -4.47
CA GLY A 112 -8.89 7.34 -3.30
C GLY A 112 -7.70 6.45 -3.67
N GLY A 113 -7.77 5.71 -4.77
CA GLY A 113 -6.65 4.90 -5.27
C GLY A 113 -5.44 5.73 -5.69
N VAL A 114 -5.64 6.88 -6.35
CA VAL A 114 -4.55 7.80 -6.71
C VAL A 114 -3.90 8.39 -5.47
N LEU A 115 -4.70 8.88 -4.52
CA LEU A 115 -4.19 9.42 -3.26
C LEU A 115 -3.41 8.35 -2.48
N LEU A 116 -3.93 7.12 -2.41
CA LEU A 116 -3.27 6.01 -1.76
C LEU A 116 -1.94 5.65 -2.44
N LEU A 117 -1.86 5.70 -3.78
CA LEU A 117 -0.61 5.44 -4.49
C LEU A 117 0.46 6.48 -4.17
N VAL A 118 0.09 7.77 -4.13
CA VAL A 118 1.00 8.85 -3.72
C VAL A 118 1.45 8.64 -2.27
N PHE A 119 0.52 8.33 -1.38
CA PHE A 119 0.81 8.01 0.02
C PHE A 119 1.79 6.84 0.15
N ILE A 120 1.60 5.74 -0.58
CA ILE A 120 2.49 4.57 -0.52
C ILE A 120 3.92 4.95 -0.95
N VAL A 121 4.08 5.72 -2.02
CA VAL A 121 5.40 6.17 -2.48
C VAL A 121 6.06 7.03 -1.41
N PHE A 122 5.35 8.02 -0.89
CA PHE A 122 5.85 8.87 0.20
C PHE A 122 6.22 8.04 1.44
N HIS A 123 5.34 7.12 1.85
CA HIS A 123 5.52 6.24 3.00
C HIS A 123 6.78 5.38 2.89
N ILE A 124 7.08 4.83 1.70
CA ILE A 124 8.30 4.06 1.45
C ILE A 124 9.54 4.96 1.49
N LEU A 125 9.50 6.10 0.81
CA LEU A 125 10.61 7.07 0.80
C LEU A 125 10.94 7.55 2.21
N HIS A 126 9.91 7.74 3.04
CA HIS A 126 10.04 8.24 4.39
C HIS A 126 10.47 7.14 5.38
N PHE A 127 9.64 6.12 5.61
CA PHE A 127 9.85 5.17 6.70
C PHE A 127 10.71 3.96 6.32
N THR A 128 10.91 3.68 5.03
CA THR A 128 11.72 2.52 4.60
C THR A 128 13.10 2.93 4.11
N LEU A 129 13.18 4.00 3.32
CA LEU A 129 14.43 4.41 2.67
C LEU A 129 15.13 5.57 3.38
N GLY A 130 14.42 6.36 4.18
CA GLY A 130 14.98 7.58 4.79
C GLY A 130 15.35 8.66 3.78
N ALA A 131 14.85 8.56 2.54
CA ALA A 131 15.11 9.52 1.47
C ALA A 131 14.38 10.86 1.71
N ILE A 132 13.27 10.81 2.45
CA ILE A 132 12.56 11.97 2.98
C ILE A 132 12.57 11.80 4.50
N ASP A 133 13.37 12.60 5.21
CA ASP A 133 13.44 12.56 6.69
C ASP A 133 13.16 13.96 7.27
N PRO A 134 11.88 14.35 7.40
CA PRO A 134 11.51 15.69 7.85
C PRO A 134 11.85 15.93 9.32
N ALA A 135 11.91 14.87 10.12
CA ALA A 135 12.23 14.94 11.53
C ALA A 135 13.75 14.89 11.80
N GLY A 136 14.55 14.43 10.85
CA GLY A 136 16.01 14.33 10.97
C GLY A 136 16.47 13.24 11.93
N VAL A 137 15.64 12.23 12.19
CA VAL A 137 15.87 11.20 13.21
C VAL A 137 15.91 9.79 12.63
N PHE A 138 15.88 9.63 11.31
CA PHE A 138 15.83 8.31 10.66
C PHE A 138 17.01 7.41 11.05
N HIS A 139 18.19 8.00 11.30
CA HIS A 139 19.41 7.29 11.66
C HIS A 139 19.68 7.23 13.17
N ASN A 140 18.74 7.65 14.01
CA ASN A 140 18.90 7.58 15.45
C ASN A 140 18.89 6.13 15.96
N THR A 141 19.47 5.95 17.15
CA THR A 141 19.49 4.67 17.84
C THR A 141 18.81 4.78 19.19
N ASP A 142 18.13 3.71 19.60
CA ASP A 142 17.51 3.58 20.92
C ASP A 142 18.60 3.39 22.01
N ALA A 143 18.17 3.36 23.28
CA ALA A 143 19.06 3.16 24.42
C ALA A 143 19.80 1.81 24.43
N LEU A 144 19.38 0.85 23.59
CA LEU A 144 19.98 -0.46 23.43
C LEU A 144 20.88 -0.55 22.17
N GLY A 145 21.08 0.57 21.47
CA GLY A 145 21.91 0.65 20.26
C GLY A 145 21.24 0.09 19.00
N ARG A 146 19.93 -0.17 19.02
CA ARG A 146 19.16 -0.56 17.83
C ARG A 146 18.67 0.69 17.08
N PRO A 147 18.30 0.61 15.79
CA PRO A 147 17.61 1.72 15.13
C PRO A 147 16.35 2.15 15.91
N ASP A 148 16.20 3.45 16.17
CA ASP A 148 15.06 4.04 16.92
C ASP A 148 13.86 4.25 16.00
N ILE A 149 13.19 3.16 15.63
CA ILE A 149 12.06 3.18 14.70
C ILE A 149 10.83 3.83 15.36
N TYR A 150 10.61 3.57 16.65
CA TYR A 150 9.57 4.22 17.42
C TYR A 150 9.75 5.74 17.45
N GLY A 151 10.96 6.22 17.78
CA GLY A 151 11.29 7.64 17.80
C GLY A 151 11.07 8.29 16.45
N ASN A 152 11.47 7.64 15.35
CA ASN A 152 11.22 8.11 14.00
C ASN A 152 9.72 8.27 13.70
N VAL A 153 8.90 7.26 14.04
CA VAL A 153 7.44 7.32 13.88
C VAL A 153 6.86 8.46 14.70
N VAL A 154 7.16 8.55 15.99
CA VAL A 154 6.58 9.56 16.88
C VAL A 154 7.00 10.97 16.48
N ALA A 155 8.27 11.19 16.10
CA ALA A 155 8.76 12.49 15.66
C ALA A 155 8.08 12.92 14.35
N SER A 156 7.90 11.98 13.41
CA SER A 156 7.22 12.20 12.15
C SER A 156 5.76 12.66 12.35
N PHE A 157 5.00 12.01 13.24
CA PHE A 157 3.61 12.36 13.51
C PHE A 157 3.43 13.69 14.29
N ARG A 158 4.51 14.34 14.72
CA ARG A 158 4.47 15.70 15.27
C ARG A 158 4.54 16.78 14.18
N ILE A 159 4.78 16.39 12.93
CA ILE A 159 4.90 17.31 11.79
C ILE A 159 3.56 17.35 11.05
N TRP A 160 2.87 18.50 11.11
CA TRP A 160 1.46 18.65 10.69
C TRP A 160 1.12 18.22 9.26
N TRP A 161 2.06 18.26 8.32
CA TRP A 161 1.84 17.88 6.92
C TRP A 161 2.24 16.42 6.63
N VAL A 162 2.93 15.78 7.57
CA VAL A 162 3.27 14.35 7.55
C VAL A 162 2.14 13.53 8.19
N SER A 163 1.42 14.13 9.15
CA SER A 163 0.32 13.55 9.92
C SER A 163 -1.04 13.58 9.23
#